data_AF-A0A951F1N9-F1
#
_entry.id   AF-A0A951F1N9-F1
#
_cell.length_a   1.000
_cell.length_b   1.000
_cell.length_c   1.000
_cell.angle_alpha   90.00
_cell.angle_beta   90.00
_cell.angle_gamma   90.00
#
_symmetry.space_group_name_H-M   'P 1'
#
loop_
_entity.id
_entity.type
_entity.pdbx_description
1 polymer ?
#
loop_
_entity_poly.entity_id
_entity_poly.type
_entity_poly.pdbx_seq_one_letter_code
_entity_poly.pdbx_strand_id
1 'polypeptide(L)'
;MYKAASAPGQDALLGRLDLTPSQTNEFKATMLEELAHELRQPLGIIESLAYFLELTAEDEQICGHLQRIQAMVLRASAILDQHCGENAMTGATLLRAEGLT
;
A
#
# COMPACT_ATOMS: atom_id res chain seq x y z
N MET A 1 61.57 25.19 12.18
CA MET A 1 60.14 25.49 12.38
C MET A 1 59.61 26.12 11.10
N TYR A 2 58.69 25.60 10.28
CA TYR A 2 57.87 24.39 10.22
C TYR A 2 57.70 24.00 8.74
N LYS A 3 57.49 22.70 8.49
CA LYS A 3 57.22 22.07 7.19
C LYS A 3 55.75 22.28 6.83
N ALA A 4 55.45 22.92 5.70
CA ALA A 4 54.09 23.00 5.17
C ALA A 4 53.71 21.63 4.56
N ALA A 5 52.93 20.85 5.31
CA ALA A 5 52.39 19.60 4.83
C ALA A 5 51.08 19.86 4.07
N SER A 6 51.06 19.31 2.86
CA SER A 6 49.91 19.15 1.96
C SER A 6 48.66 18.61 2.68
N ALA A 7 47.51 19.17 2.33
CA ALA A 7 46.17 18.65 2.66
C ALA A 7 45.99 17.19 2.18
N PRO A 8 45.06 16.45 2.81
CA PRO A 8 43.83 16.18 2.04
C PRO A 8 42.54 16.03 2.89
N GLY A 9 41.41 16.39 2.27
CA GLY A 9 40.17 15.60 2.35
C GLY A 9 39.32 15.76 3.60
N GLN A 10 38.45 16.78 3.61
CA GLN A 10 37.23 16.80 4.44
C GLN A 10 36.01 17.06 3.55
N ASP A 11 35.79 16.21 2.55
CA ASP A 11 34.57 16.23 1.72
C ASP A 11 33.96 14.82 1.64
N ALA A 12 33.82 14.15 2.78
CA ALA A 12 33.27 12.80 2.84
C ALA A 12 32.33 12.60 4.02
N LEU A 13 31.38 13.52 4.25
CA LEU A 13 30.27 13.30 5.18
C LEU A 13 28.96 13.95 4.69
N LEU A 14 28.68 13.84 3.39
CA LEU A 14 27.29 13.75 2.94
C LEU A 14 27.13 12.32 2.44
N GLY A 15 26.79 11.44 3.38
CA GLY A 15 26.36 10.08 3.13
C GLY A 15 25.17 10.14 2.18
N ARG A 16 25.49 10.06 0.90
CA ARG A 16 24.56 9.90 -0.20
C ARG A 16 23.80 8.62 0.13
N LEU A 17 22.57 8.77 0.62
CA LEU A 17 21.60 7.69 0.66
C LEU A 17 21.29 7.36 -0.80
N ASP A 18 22.22 6.68 -1.47
CA ASP A 18 22.00 6.02 -2.75
C ASP A 18 21.09 4.82 -2.45
N LEU A 19 19.84 5.12 -2.13
CA LEU A 19 18.76 4.16 -2.08
C LEU A 19 18.69 3.58 -3.48
N THR A 20 19.12 2.33 -3.60
CA THR A 20 19.02 1.58 -4.85
C THR A 20 17.55 1.57 -5.30
N PRO A 21 17.25 1.60 -6.61
CA PRO A 21 15.89 1.61 -7.12
C PRO A 21 14.99 0.52 -6.49
N SER A 22 15.58 -0.63 -6.16
CA SER A 22 14.90 -1.74 -5.48
C SER A 22 14.34 -1.38 -4.11
N GLN A 23 15.10 -0.66 -3.27
CA GLN A 23 14.66 -0.28 -1.91
C GLN A 23 13.56 0.79 -1.94
N THR A 24 13.60 1.69 -2.94
CA THR A 24 12.54 2.69 -3.12
C THR A 24 11.21 2.07 -3.56
N ASN A 25 11.26 0.91 -4.24
CA ASN A 25 10.08 0.20 -4.69
C ASN A 25 9.43 -0.58 -3.54
N GLU A 26 10.24 -1.25 -2.71
CA GLU A 26 9.78 -1.93 -1.50
C GLU A 26 9.14 -0.97 -0.50
N PHE A 27 9.75 0.19 -0.25
CA PHE A 27 9.19 1.21 0.65
C PHE A 27 7.85 1.78 0.17
N LYS A 28 7.68 1.94 -1.15
CA LYS A 28 6.41 2.39 -1.74
C LYS A 28 5.33 1.31 -1.63
N ALA A 29 5.70 0.05 -1.79
CA ALA A 29 4.79 -1.08 -1.61
C ALA A 29 4.28 -1.16 -0.16
N THR A 30 5.17 -1.04 0.83
CA THR A 30 4.77 -1.09 2.25
C THR A 30 3.88 0.08 2.64
N MET A 31 4.17 1.30 2.16
CA MET A 31 3.31 2.46 2.41
C MET A 31 1.92 2.31 1.78
N LEU A 32 1.83 1.67 0.61
CA LEU A 32 0.56 1.41 -0.05
C LEU A 32 -0.26 0.33 0.67
N GLU A 33 0.40 -0.72 1.16
CA GLU A 33 -0.23 -1.77 1.98
C GLU A 33 -0.76 -1.22 3.31
N GLU A 34 0.01 -0.36 3.98
CA GLU A 34 -0.43 0.33 5.21
C GLU A 34 -1.64 1.22 4.94
N LEU A 35 -1.59 2.06 3.89
CA LEU A 35 -2.72 2.90 3.51
C LEU A 35 -3.96 2.07 3.16
N ALA A 36 -3.80 0.98 2.42
CA ALA A 36 -4.90 0.09 2.09
C ALA A 36 -5.50 -0.57 3.34
N HIS A 37 -4.65 -0.96 4.30
CA HIS A 37 -5.11 -1.48 5.58
C HIS A 37 -5.93 -0.44 6.36
N GLU A 38 -5.43 0.79 6.46
CA GLU A 38 -6.14 1.90 7.11
C GLU A 38 -7.46 2.25 6.42
N LEU A 39 -7.54 2.14 5.09
CA LEU A 39 -8.76 2.42 4.32
C LEU A 39 -9.80 1.29 4.37
N ARG A 40 -9.40 0.03 4.62
CA ARG A 40 -10.35 -1.09 4.72
C ARG A 40 -11.36 -0.89 5.85
N GLN A 41 -10.92 -0.39 7.00
CA GLN A 41 -11.81 -0.15 8.14
C GLN A 41 -12.92 0.87 7.84
N PRO A 42 -12.64 2.11 7.41
CA PRO A 42 -13.69 3.09 7.11
C PRO A 42 -14.58 2.64 5.95
N LEU A 43 -14.04 1.95 4.93
CA LEU A 43 -14.84 1.39 3.84
C LEU A 43 -15.85 0.35 4.37
N GLY A 44 -15.42 -0.59 5.21
CA GLY A 44 -16.32 -1.58 5.82
C GLY A 44 -17.39 -0.94 6.72
N ILE A 45 -17.06 0.15 7.42
CA ILE A 45 -18.04 0.91 8.19
C ILE A 45 -19.09 1.54 7.26
N ILE A 46 -18.68 2.16 6.15
CA ILE A 46 -19.60 2.77 5.18
C ILE A 46 -20.51 1.72 4.56
N GLU A 47 -19.97 0.56 4.18
CA GLU A 47 -20.76 -0.56 3.66
C GLU A 47 -21.81 -1.01 4.69
N SER A 48 -21.40 -1.21 5.94
CA SER A 48 -22.30 -1.65 7.02
C SER A 48 -23.41 -0.62 7.28
N LEU A 49 -23.08 0.67 7.30
CA LEU A 49 -24.07 1.74 7.46
C LEU A 49 -25.05 1.77 6.29
N ALA A 50 -24.56 1.66 5.05
CA ALA A 50 -25.41 1.66 3.87
C ALA A 50 -26.37 0.45 3.88
N TYR A 51 -25.87 -0.72 4.27
CA TYR A 51 -26.66 -1.93 4.44
C TYR A 51 -27.74 -1.77 5.52
N PHE A 52 -27.39 -1.27 6.70
CA PHE A 52 -28.38 -1.08 7.78
C PHE A 52 -29.44 -0.05 7.42
N LEU A 53 -29.06 1.04 6.73
CA LEU A 53 -30.02 2.02 6.24
C LEU A 53 -30.96 1.41 5.19
N GLU A 54 -30.45 0.55 4.31
CA GLU A 54 -31.24 -0.09 3.25
C GLU A 54 -32.31 -0.98 3.84
N LEU A 55 -31.97 -1.74 4.89
CA LEU A 55 -32.93 -2.59 5.61
C LEU A 55 -34.11 -1.81 6.21
N THR A 56 -33.93 -0.53 6.49
CA THR A 56 -34.94 0.33 7.12
C THR A 56 -35.60 1.31 6.17
N ALA A 57 -35.11 1.41 4.93
CA ALA A 57 -35.61 2.37 3.96
C ALA A 57 -36.88 1.83 3.30
N GLU A 58 -37.95 2.61 3.37
CA GLU A 58 -39.22 2.32 2.67
C GLU A 58 -39.25 2.95 1.27
N ASP A 59 -38.40 3.96 1.04
CA ASP A 59 -38.30 4.69 -0.23
C ASP A 59 -37.36 3.98 -1.21
N GLU A 60 -37.89 3.60 -2.37
CA GLU A 60 -37.17 2.86 -3.40
C GLU A 60 -35.99 3.66 -4.00
N GLN A 61 -36.09 4.99 -4.06
CA GLN A 61 -35.00 5.85 -4.51
C GLN A 61 -33.87 5.87 -3.49
N ILE A 62 -34.19 5.91 -2.20
CA ILE A 62 -33.20 5.80 -1.12
C ILE A 62 -32.51 4.43 -1.18
N CYS A 63 -33.26 3.34 -1.33
CA CYS A 63 -32.68 2.00 -1.52
C CYS A 63 -31.71 1.96 -2.72
N GLY A 64 -32.09 2.52 -3.87
CA GLY A 64 -31.22 2.60 -5.04
C GLY A 64 -29.92 3.39 -4.79
N HIS A 65 -29.98 4.46 -3.99
CA HIS A 65 -28.79 5.21 -3.59
C HIS A 65 -27.89 4.39 -2.66
N LEU A 66 -28.45 3.66 -1.70
CA LEU A 66 -27.70 2.85 -0.75
C LEU A 66 -27.02 1.65 -1.43
N GLN A 67 -27.71 0.99 -2.36
CA GLN A 67 -27.11 -0.05 -3.20
C GLN A 67 -25.96 0.48 -4.04
N ARG A 68 -26.10 1.69 -4.60
CA ARG A 68 -25.02 2.35 -5.33
C ARG A 68 -23.82 2.65 -4.44
N ILE A 69 -24.05 3.08 -3.20
CA ILE A 69 -22.97 3.30 -2.22
C ILE A 69 -22.23 1.99 -1.92
N GLN A 70 -22.95 0.90 -1.62
CA GLN A 70 -22.36 -0.42 -1.39
C GLN A 70 -21.52 -0.87 -2.60
N ALA A 71 -22.05 -0.73 -3.83
CA ALA A 71 -21.30 -1.07 -5.04
C ALA A 71 -20.01 -0.24 -5.23
N MET A 72 -20.03 1.04 -4.88
CA MET A 72 -18.84 1.89 -4.92
C MET A 72 -17.80 1.47 -3.87
N VAL A 73 -18.24 1.10 -2.66
CA VAL A 73 -17.35 0.60 -1.62
C VAL A 73 -16.69 -0.71 -2.04
N LEU A 74 -17.47 -1.67 -2.56
CA LEU A 74 -16.93 -2.93 -3.08
C LEU A 74 -15.89 -2.69 -4.17
N ARG A 75 -16.15 -1.74 -5.08
CA ARG A 75 -15.18 -1.37 -6.11
C ARG A 75 -13.91 -0.77 -5.53
N ALA A 76 -14.02 0.09 -4.52
CA ALA A 76 -12.87 0.68 -3.84
C ALA A 76 -12.02 -0.40 -3.16
N SER A 77 -12.65 -1.34 -2.44
CA SER A 77 -11.96 -2.47 -1.82
C SER A 77 -11.25 -3.34 -2.84
N ALA A 78 -11.88 -3.64 -3.97
CA ALA A 78 -11.26 -4.42 -5.05
C ALA A 78 -10.03 -3.71 -5.66
N ILE A 79 -10.06 -2.37 -5.80
CA ILE A 79 -8.90 -1.60 -6.26
C ILE A 79 -7.76 -1.72 -5.24
N LEU A 80 -8.04 -1.62 -3.94
CA LEU A 80 -7.02 -1.78 -2.89
C LEU A 80 -6.42 -3.18 -2.91
N ASP A 81 -7.24 -4.22 -3.06
CA ASP A 81 -6.77 -5.61 -3.07
C ASP A 81 -5.91 -5.93 -4.30
N GLN A 82 -6.24 -5.38 -5.47
CA GLN A 82 -5.42 -5.52 -6.69
C GLN A 82 -4.00 -4.96 -6.48
N HIS A 83 -3.88 -3.82 -5.81
CA HIS A 83 -2.59 -3.16 -5.65
C HIS A 83 -1.80 -3.64 -4.42
N CYS A 84 -2.44 -4.36 -3.49
CA CYS A 84 -1.78 -4.94 -2.31
C CYS A 84 -1.54 -6.46 -2.43
N GLY A 85 -2.22 -7.15 -3.34
CA GLY A 85 -2.11 -8.60 -3.53
C GLY A 85 -0.99 -9.05 -4.48
N GLU A 86 -0.49 -8.16 -5.34
CA GLU A 86 0.51 -8.51 -6.37
C GLU A 86 1.91 -8.82 -5.81
N ASN A 87 2.23 -8.45 -4.57
CA ASN A 87 3.53 -8.73 -3.96
C ASN A 87 3.62 -10.10 -3.26
N ALA A 88 2.50 -10.76 -2.97
CA ALA A 88 2.50 -12.03 -2.23
C ALA A 88 2.78 -13.27 -3.12
N MET A 89 2.45 -13.22 -4.42
CA MET A 89 2.67 -14.37 -5.33
C MET A 89 4.10 -14.47 -5.88
N THR A 90 4.87 -13.39 -5.87
CA THR A 90 6.23 -13.37 -6.46
C THR A 90 7.28 -13.97 -5.50
N GLY A 91 7.05 -13.92 -4.18
CA GLY A 91 7.90 -14.56 -3.17
C GLY A 91 7.65 -16.07 -2.99
N ALA A 92 6.40 -16.51 -3.06
CA ALA A 92 6.04 -17.92 -2.87
C ALA A 92 6.40 -18.82 -4.08
N THR A 93 6.54 -18.23 -5.27
CA THR A 93 6.88 -18.98 -6.49
C THR A 93 8.40 -19.22 -6.63
N LEU A 94 9.24 -18.39 -5.99
CA LEU A 94 10.70 -18.57 -6.01
C LEU A 94 11.19 -19.70 -5.09
N LEU A 95 10.51 -19.92 -3.96
CA LEU A 95 10.87 -20.98 -3.00
C LEU A 95 10.49 -22.41 -3.46
N ARG A 96 9.72 -22.56 -4.54
CA ARG A 96 9.40 -23.88 -5.13
C ARG A 96 10.38 -24.29 -6.24
N ALA A 97 11.28 -23.39 -6.67
CA ALA A 97 12.27 -23.65 -7.71
C ALA A 97 13.64 -24.12 -7.17
N GLU A 98 13.91 -24.00 -5.86
CA GLU A 98 15.16 -24.48 -5.23
C GLU A 98 15.03 -25.87 -4.56
N GLY A 99 13.96 -26.61 -4.87
CA GLY A 99 13.87 -28.04 -4.57
C GLY A 99 14.69 -28.87 -5.55
N LEU A 100 16.02 -28.78 -5.47
CA LEU A 100 16.92 -29.78 -6.05
C LEU A 100 17.18 -30.90 -5.03
N THR A 101 16.80 -32.10 -5.45
CA THR A 101 17.23 -33.45 -5.06
C THR A 101 18.48 -33.57 -4.19
#